data_AF-A0AAV9ENJ3-F1
#
_entry.id   AF-A0AAV9ENJ3-F1
#
_cell.length_a   1.000
_cell.length_b   1.000
_cell.length_c   1.000
_cell.angle_alpha   90.00
_cell.angle_beta   90.00
_cell.angle_gamma   90.00
#
_symmetry.space_group_name_H-M   'P 1'
#
loop_
_entity.id
_entity.type
_entity.pdbx_description
1 polymer ?
#
loop_
_entity_poly.entity_id
_entity_poly.type
_entity_poly.pdbx_seq_one_letter_code
_entity_poly.pdbx_strand_id
1 'polypeptide(L)'
;MSTNAMFRFQLFYRGWQEKTIMKLVVDAETEKVLGASMCGLDAAEIIQGIAVALKCGATKAQFDSTVGIHPSATEEFVTMRTLTRPVTAGTIPKTNL
;
A
#
# COMPACT_ATOMS: atom_id res chain seq x y z
N MET A 1 8.37 -6.19 21.04
CA MET A 1 8.35 -4.94 20.27
C MET A 1 7.95 -5.31 18.85
N SER A 2 6.70 -5.06 18.42
CA SER A 2 6.24 -5.47 17.08
C SER A 2 6.95 -4.67 15.99
N THR A 3 7.40 -5.36 14.94
CA THR A 3 8.02 -4.77 13.75
C THR A 3 6.98 -4.70 12.64
N ASN A 4 6.84 -3.54 12.01
CA ASN A 4 5.92 -3.35 10.89
C ASN A 4 6.68 -3.41 9.56
N ALA A 5 6.02 -3.93 8.54
CA ALA A 5 6.47 -4.01 7.17
C ALA A 5 5.92 -2.82 6.35
N MET A 6 6.79 -2.06 5.70
CA MET A 6 6.38 -1.00 4.77
C MET A 6 6.63 -1.42 3.33
N PHE A 7 5.58 -1.31 2.50
CA PHE A 7 5.63 -1.46 1.05
C PHE A 7 5.36 -0.10 0.42
N ARG A 8 6.18 0.30 -0.56
CA ARG A 8 6.03 1.53 -1.33
C ARG A 8 6.15 1.20 -2.79
N PHE A 9 5.21 1.72 -3.58
CA PHE A 9 5.25 1.65 -5.03
C PHE A 9 5.13 3.06 -5.60
N GLN A 10 5.90 3.34 -6.64
CA GLN A 10 5.86 4.60 -7.37
C GLN A 10 5.65 4.28 -8.84
N LEU A 11 4.46 4.58 -9.35
CA LEU A 11 4.12 4.37 -10.74
C LEU A 11 4.44 5.63 -11.54
N PHE A 12 5.04 5.43 -12.72
CA PHE A 12 5.22 6.46 -13.74
C PHE A 12 4.48 6.02 -15.00
N TYR A 13 3.29 6.59 -15.24
CA TYR A 13 2.50 6.30 -16.43
C TYR A 13 2.93 7.23 -17.57
N ARG A 14 3.31 6.66 -18.73
CA ARG A 14 3.84 7.39 -19.91
C ARG A 14 2.77 8.20 -20.65
N GLY A 15 2.19 9.17 -19.96
CA GLY A 15 1.15 10.09 -20.46
C GLY A 15 0.76 11.16 -19.43
N TRP A 16 1.06 10.92 -18.15
CA TRP A 16 0.86 11.86 -17.06
C TRP A 16 2.22 12.33 -16.55
N GLN A 17 2.44 13.65 -16.46
CA GLN A 17 3.71 14.21 -15.96
C GLN A 17 3.87 14.03 -14.43
N GLU A 18 2.83 13.54 -13.75
CA GLU A 18 2.77 13.40 -12.30
C GLU A 18 2.98 11.96 -11.84
N LYS A 19 3.78 11.80 -10.78
CA LYS A 19 4.09 10.49 -10.20
C LYS A 19 2.97 10.10 -9.24
N THR A 20 2.43 8.90 -9.39
CA THR A 20 1.52 8.32 -8.40
C THR A 20 2.33 7.59 -7.33
N ILE A 21 2.08 7.89 -6.07
CA ILE A 21 2.75 7.29 -4.91
C ILE A 21 1.73 6.47 -4.15
N MET A 22 2.06 5.21 -3.88
CA MET A 22 1.25 4.29 -3.07
C MET A 22 2.10 3.68 -1.98
N LYS A 23 1.49 3.49 -0.80
CA LYS A 23 2.16 2.89 0.34
C LYS A 23 1.17 2.03 1.12
N LEU A 24 1.64 0.86 1.52
CA LEU A 24 0.94 -0.09 2.38
C LEU A 24 1.78 -0.33 3.64
N VAL A 25 1.15 -0.33 4.80
CA VAL A 25 1.77 -0.67 6.07
C VAL A 25 1.11 -1.94 6.58
N VAL A 26 1.93 -2.94 6.89
CA VAL A 26 1.50 -4.27 7.30
C VAL A 26 2.17 -4.59 8.63
N ASP A 27 1.47 -5.24 9.54
CA ASP A 27 2.08 -5.82 10.74
C ASP A 27 2.86 -7.08 10.33
N ALA A 28 4.15 -7.18 10.68
CA ALA A 28 4.98 -8.28 10.19
C ALA A 28 4.70 -9.63 10.85
N GLU A 29 4.04 -9.66 12.01
CA GLU A 29 3.72 -10.88 12.74
C GLU A 29 2.38 -11.46 12.30
N THR A 30 1.38 -10.60 12.11
CA THR A 30 -0.01 -10.97 11.82
C THR A 30 -0.40 -10.83 10.36
N GLU A 31 0.48 -10.24 9.54
CA GLU A 31 0.24 -9.87 8.14
C GLU A 31 -1.00 -8.98 7.91
N LYS A 32 -1.56 -8.39 8.96
CA LYS A 32 -2.69 -7.48 8.83
C LYS A 32 -2.25 -6.17 8.22
N VAL A 33 -3.02 -5.67 7.26
CA VAL A 33 -2.80 -4.34 6.71
C VAL A 33 -3.27 -3.30 7.73
N LEU A 34 -2.33 -2.53 8.27
CA LEU A 34 -2.57 -1.49 9.26
C LEU A 34 -2.99 -0.17 8.63
N GLY A 35 -2.59 0.08 7.38
CA GLY A 35 -2.90 1.32 6.70
C GLY A 35 -2.46 1.34 5.24
N ALA A 36 -3.13 2.18 4.47
CA ALA A 36 -2.79 2.48 3.09
C ALA A 36 -2.82 3.99 2.86
N SER A 37 -1.95 4.50 1.98
CA SER A 37 -1.96 5.91 1.56
C SER A 37 -1.60 6.02 0.09
N MET A 38 -2.28 6.91 -0.63
CA MET A 38 -2.07 7.16 -2.05
C MET A 38 -2.04 8.67 -2.31
N CYS A 39 -1.18 9.09 -3.23
CA CYS A 39 -1.18 10.42 -3.84
C CYS A 39 -1.10 10.23 -5.36
N GLY A 40 -2.12 10.70 -6.08
CA GLY A 40 -2.27 10.50 -7.51
C GLY A 40 -3.73 10.64 -7.93
N LEU A 41 -4.01 10.36 -9.20
CA LEU A 41 -5.36 10.38 -9.75
C LEU A 41 -6.25 9.35 -9.03
N ASP A 42 -7.51 9.71 -8.77
CA ASP A 42 -8.54 8.84 -8.15
C ASP A 42 -8.18 8.32 -6.74
N ALA A 43 -7.24 8.99 -6.04
CA ALA A 43 -6.77 8.54 -4.74
C ALA A 43 -7.90 8.49 -3.69
N ALA A 44 -8.89 9.37 -3.76
CA ALA A 44 -10.00 9.40 -2.80
C ALA A 44 -10.89 8.16 -2.94
N GLU A 45 -11.26 7.83 -4.18
CA GLU A 45 -12.10 6.69 -4.54
C GLU A 45 -11.39 5.37 -4.22
N ILE A 46 -10.12 5.26 -4.59
CA ILE A 46 -9.30 4.06 -4.35
C ILE A 46 -9.10 3.81 -2.86
N ILE A 47 -8.72 4.84 -2.10
CA ILE A 47 -8.49 4.71 -0.66
C ILE A 47 -9.80 4.44 0.09
N GLN A 48 -10.93 4.96 -0.36
CA GLN A 48 -12.24 4.64 0.23
C GLN A 48 -12.57 3.15 0.10
N GLY A 49 -12.32 2.54 -1.06
CA GLY A 49 -12.50 1.10 -1.26
C GLY A 49 -11.55 0.27 -0.37
N ILE A 50 -10.29 0.67 -0.29
CA ILE A 50 -9.29 0.02 0.57
C ILE A 50 -9.67 0.15 2.05
N ALA A 51 -10.20 1.29 2.49
CA ALA A 51 -10.61 1.50 3.87
C ALA A 51 -11.67 0.48 4.34
N VAL A 52 -12.59 0.08 3.45
CA VAL A 52 -13.55 -0.99 3.73
C VAL A 52 -12.84 -2.32 3.94
N ALA A 53 -11.89 -2.69 3.07
CA ALA A 53 -11.12 -3.92 3.21
C ALA A 53 -10.31 -3.96 4.53
N LEU A 54 -9.67 -2.84 4.89
CA LEU A 54 -8.96 -2.69 6.17
C LEU A 54 -9.91 -2.84 7.37
N LYS A 55 -11.13 -2.28 7.29
CA LYS A 55 -12.15 -2.44 8.33
C LYS A 55 -12.57 -3.90 8.51
N CYS A 56 -12.58 -4.69 7.43
CA CYS A 56 -12.81 -6.14 7.46
C CYS A 56 -11.60 -6.95 7.94
N GLY A 57 -10.47 -6.31 8.26
CA GLY A 57 -9.26 -6.97 8.75
C GLY A 57 -8.42 -7.61 7.64
N ALA A 58 -8.40 -6.99 6.45
CA ALA A 58 -7.67 -7.54 5.32
C ALA A 58 -6.19 -7.78 5.61
N THR A 59 -5.67 -8.92 5.12
CA THR A 59 -4.26 -9.32 5.27
C THR A 59 -3.48 -9.11 3.98
N LYS A 60 -2.15 -9.02 4.08
CA LYS A 60 -1.27 -8.89 2.92
C LYS A 60 -1.42 -10.06 1.94
N ALA A 61 -1.59 -11.27 2.47
CA ALA A 61 -1.87 -12.46 1.66
C ALA A 61 -3.14 -12.31 0.81
N GLN A 62 -4.20 -11.70 1.36
CA GLN A 62 -5.43 -11.43 0.60
C GLN A 62 -5.19 -10.43 -0.54
N PHE A 63 -4.43 -9.35 -0.27
CA PHE A 63 -4.02 -8.40 -1.31
C PHE A 63 -3.21 -9.10 -2.42
N ASP A 64 -2.25 -9.95 -2.07
CA ASP A 64 -1.41 -10.67 -3.05
C ASP A 64 -2.15 -11.74 -3.85
N SER A 65 -3.22 -12.30 -3.28
CA SER A 65 -4.09 -13.27 -3.96
C SER A 65 -5.13 -12.62 -4.86
N THR A 66 -5.30 -11.30 -4.79
CA THR A 66 -6.31 -10.58 -5.56
C THR A 66 -5.80 -10.27 -6.95
N VAL A 67 -6.62 -10.52 -7.97
CA VAL A 67 -6.29 -10.23 -9.37
C VAL A 67 -6.37 -8.72 -9.60
N GLY A 68 -5.31 -8.14 -10.14
CA GLY A 68 -5.28 -6.75 -10.59
C GLY A 68 -6.12 -6.55 -11.84
N ILE A 69 -6.87 -5.45 -11.90
CA ILE A 69 -7.64 -5.07 -13.09
C ILE A 69 -6.78 -4.16 -13.95
N HIS A 70 -6.37 -4.65 -15.13
CA HIS A 70 -5.50 -3.91 -16.03
C HIS A 70 -6.29 -3.17 -17.14
N PRO A 71 -5.92 -1.93 -17.52
CA PRO A 71 -4.94 -1.06 -16.88
C PRO A 71 -5.56 -0.20 -15.78
N SER A 72 -4.98 -0.20 -14.57
CA SER A 72 -5.42 0.73 -13.50
C SER A 72 -4.31 1.08 -12.53
N ALA A 73 -4.36 2.27 -11.93
CA ALA A 73 -3.45 2.60 -10.84
C ALA A 73 -3.65 1.67 -9.63
N THR A 74 -4.90 1.25 -9.39
CA THR A 74 -5.29 0.40 -8.26
C THR A 74 -4.68 -1.00 -8.32
N GLU A 75 -4.39 -1.54 -9.51
CA GLU A 75 -3.78 -2.87 -9.64
C GLU A 75 -2.44 -2.97 -8.90
N GLU A 76 -1.74 -1.85 -8.70
CA GLU A 76 -0.47 -1.82 -7.99
C GLU A 76 -0.58 -2.11 -6.49
N PHE A 77 -1.76 -1.92 -5.88
CA PHE A 77 -1.98 -2.32 -4.48
C PHE A 77 -1.95 -3.84 -4.30
N VAL A 78 -2.29 -4.61 -5.34
CA VAL A 78 -2.38 -6.08 -5.29
C VAL A 78 -1.17 -6.79 -5.91
N THR A 79 -0.26 -6.03 -6.52
CA THR A 79 1.02 -6.55 -7.06
C THR A 79 2.24 -6.19 -6.19
N MET A 80 2.05 -5.42 -5.10
CA MET A 80 3.12 -4.92 -4.23
C MET A 80 3.73 -6.02 -3.33
N ARG A 81 4.57 -6.89 -3.89
CA ARG A 81 5.10 -8.09 -3.21
C ARG A 81 6.41 -7.89 -2.46
N THR A 82 7.21 -6.90 -2.83
CA THR A 82 8.52 -6.67 -2.24
C THR A 82 8.46 -5.62 -1.13
N LEU A 83 8.89 -6.00 0.07
CA LEU A 83 9.05 -5.09 1.20
C LEU A 83 10.05 -3.99 0.87
N THR A 84 9.70 -2.73 1.12
CA THR A 84 10.64 -1.61 0.99
C THR A 84 11.50 -1.46 2.24
N ARG A 85 10.90 -1.49 3.44
CA ARG A 85 11.65 -1.32 4.70
C ARG A 85 10.87 -1.84 5.91
N PRO A 86 11.54 -2.47 6.90
CA PRO A 86 10.95 -2.72 8.21
C PRO A 86 10.95 -1.46 9.11
N VAL A 87 9.94 -1.30 9.94
CA VAL A 87 9.75 -0.17 10.85
C VAL A 87 9.51 -0.70 12.25
N THR A 88 10.41 -0.38 13.18
CA THR A 88 10.22 -0.68 14.60
C THR A 88 9.22 0.31 15.22
N ALA A 89 8.23 -0.20 15.94
CA ALA A 89 7.29 0.64 16.68
C ALA A 89 8.03 1.49 17.74
N GLY A 90 7.80 2.81 17.74
CA GLY A 90 8.39 3.76 18.71
C GLY A 90 9.49 4.67 18.17
N THR A 91 9.97 4.46 16.93
CA THR A 91 10.89 5.39 16.25
C THR A 91 10.11 6.20 15.22
N ILE A 92 10.20 7.54 15.23
CA ILE A 92 9.59 8.37 14.17
C ILE A 92 10.20 7.95 12.83
N PRO A 93 9.43 7.34 11.91
CA PRO A 93 10.00 6.85 10.66
C PRO A 93 10.39 8.07 9.82
N LYS A 94 11.67 8.19 9.46
CA LYS A 94 12.09 9.13 8.41
C LYS A 94 11.32 8.76 7.14
N THR A 95 10.35 9.59 6.78
CA THR A 95 9.54 9.40 5.58
C THR A 95 10.21 10.21 4.48
N ASN A 96 10.68 9.54 3.43
CA ASN A 96 11.30 10.18 2.27
C ASN A 96 10.19 10.67 1.32
N LEU A 97 9.42 11.66 1.78
CA LEU A 97 8.61 12.51 0.91
C LEU A 97 9.54 13.43 0.11
#